data_AF-A0A930A2J8-F1
#
_entry.id   AF-A0A930A2J8-F1
#
_cell.length_a   1.000
_cell.length_b   1.000
_cell.length_c   1.000
_cell.angle_alpha   90.00
_cell.angle_beta   90.00
_cell.angle_gamma   90.00
#
_symmetry.space_group_name_H-M   'P 1'
#
loop_
_entity.id
_entity.type
_entity.pdbx_description
1 polymer ?
#
loop_
_entity_poly.entity_id
_entity_poly.type
_entity_poly.pdbx_seq_one_letter_code
_entity_poly.pdbx_strand_id
1 'polypeptide(L)'
;MNEKNLNKTTMPKVMTEENDRPQEAGNLKEGKEKTPEQSETDNKGNDLINKVKNMVMQHKKIAGGIAILLLLSIIIAVYFGSQPKKLSDMLKIDFKGYDGYGEVEFNHGELDKTVTEVMYKEAGLTEKDIKDAEKGLDGLLNAIPKYLKAEQEKQRVSYSFDKTDHLKNRDKIIFTVTCSGEKCPFAKETKEYEVKGLQETEKITTDDLEKEYPITFIGYNHFGRVEFDDTIYDINTKINDTITNDSEIKIKINDSAIEELAKKGKVIQDNISEYKKKVTGLPEVSMISGLDELYDKVNTYMQTETQNSDTDLGTTTYTVEKQKDYLEYKAPYKAAYVDDDLGGYINVRTVYKITKVFETKFRYLESSEKTYYTYFGYEGVDVVDNKVILKDKNSGKTHSYSTWDNLESIEADIKNDGYMEYKTQ
;
A
#
# COMPACT_ATOMS: atom_id res chain seq x y z
N MET A 1 -47.50 -33.26 14.64
CA MET A 1 -48.47 -33.54 13.57
C MET A 1 -48.11 -32.62 12.40
N ASN A 2 -47.73 -33.22 11.26
CA ASN A 2 -47.60 -32.80 9.83
C ASN A 2 -47.65 -31.30 9.44
N GLU A 3 -46.96 -30.78 8.42
CA GLU A 3 -46.21 -31.36 7.29
C GLU A 3 -45.33 -30.28 6.59
N LYS A 4 -44.42 -30.76 5.73
CA LYS A 4 -43.40 -30.10 4.90
C LYS A 4 -43.91 -28.98 3.96
N ASN A 5 -43.09 -27.96 3.68
CA ASN A 5 -42.32 -27.90 2.41
C ASN A 5 -41.38 -26.70 2.28
N LEU A 6 -40.28 -27.00 1.58
CA LEU A 6 -39.09 -26.23 1.24
C LEU A 6 -39.38 -25.34 0.01
N ASN A 7 -38.92 -24.08 -0.02
CA ASN A 7 -38.57 -23.46 -1.31
C ASN A 7 -37.51 -22.34 -1.19
N LYS A 8 -36.37 -22.57 -1.82
CA LYS A 8 -35.30 -21.60 -2.10
C LYS A 8 -35.60 -20.95 -3.44
N THR A 9 -35.73 -19.63 -3.45
CA THR A 9 -35.93 -18.84 -4.68
C THR A 9 -34.60 -18.67 -5.41
N THR A 10 -34.51 -19.25 -6.61
CA THR A 10 -33.53 -18.92 -7.65
C THR A 10 -34.31 -18.46 -8.87
N MET A 11 -33.87 -17.38 -9.53
CA MET A 11 -34.50 -16.74 -10.69
C MET A 11 -33.39 -16.27 -11.66
N PRO A 12 -33.65 -16.08 -12.97
CA PRO A 12 -33.30 -17.09 -13.97
C PRO A 12 -32.37 -16.61 -15.09
N LYS A 13 -31.92 -17.58 -15.89
CA LYS A 13 -31.13 -17.47 -17.12
C LYS A 13 -32.05 -17.13 -18.31
N VAL A 14 -31.69 -16.15 -19.13
CA VAL A 14 -32.40 -15.82 -20.39
C VAL A 14 -31.66 -16.46 -21.57
N MET A 15 -32.44 -17.15 -22.41
CA MET A 15 -32.10 -17.66 -23.74
C MET A 15 -32.60 -16.69 -24.81
N THR A 16 -31.95 -16.67 -25.97
CA THR A 16 -32.54 -16.54 -27.31
C THR A 16 -31.52 -17.05 -28.32
N GLU A 17 -31.82 -17.72 -29.42
CA GLU A 17 -32.85 -18.68 -29.83
C GLU A 17 -32.26 -19.25 -31.14
N GLU A 18 -32.42 -20.55 -31.38
CA GLU A 18 -32.05 -21.28 -32.60
C GLU A 18 -33.33 -21.52 -33.42
N ASN A 19 -33.23 -21.48 -34.75
CA ASN A 19 -33.95 -22.28 -35.77
C ASN A 19 -33.64 -21.67 -37.16
N ASP A 20 -33.42 -22.38 -38.27
CA ASP A 20 -33.91 -23.69 -38.70
C ASP A 20 -32.92 -24.41 -39.65
N ARG A 21 -33.06 -25.74 -39.67
CA ARG A 21 -32.42 -26.78 -40.51
C ARG A 21 -33.26 -27.00 -41.82
N PRO A 22 -33.02 -27.96 -42.76
CA PRO A 22 -31.94 -28.97 -42.91
C PRO A 22 -31.48 -29.37 -44.36
N GLN A 23 -30.47 -30.27 -44.38
CA GLN A 23 -30.30 -31.50 -45.20
C GLN A 23 -29.37 -31.58 -46.46
N GLU A 24 -28.33 -32.41 -46.27
CA GLU A 24 -27.65 -33.44 -47.10
C GLU A 24 -27.17 -33.26 -48.57
N ALA A 25 -25.87 -33.57 -48.71
CA ALA A 25 -25.16 -34.41 -49.71
C ALA A 25 -24.90 -33.93 -51.17
N GLY A 26 -23.63 -34.01 -51.59
CA GLY A 26 -23.23 -34.12 -53.01
C GLY A 26 -21.82 -33.60 -53.36
N ASN A 27 -20.87 -34.53 -53.56
CA ASN A 27 -19.51 -34.30 -54.12
C ASN A 27 -19.55 -33.75 -55.56
N LEU A 28 -18.57 -32.90 -55.96
CA LEU A 28 -17.56 -33.15 -57.02
C LEU A 28 -16.82 -31.89 -57.53
N LYS A 29 -15.48 -32.04 -57.63
CA LYS A 29 -14.49 -31.48 -58.60
C LYS A 29 -13.60 -30.27 -58.22
N GLU A 30 -12.40 -30.64 -57.76
CA GLU A 30 -11.05 -30.36 -58.28
C GLU A 30 -10.68 -29.01 -58.93
N GLY A 31 -9.56 -28.45 -58.44
CA GLY A 31 -8.70 -27.56 -59.21
C GLY A 31 -7.50 -26.96 -58.44
N LYS A 32 -6.36 -27.70 -58.45
CA LYS A 32 -4.94 -27.26 -58.33
C LYS A 32 -4.22 -27.13 -56.97
N GLU A 33 -3.33 -28.12 -56.73
CA GLU A 33 -1.95 -28.04 -56.19
C GLU A 33 -1.10 -26.90 -56.82
N LYS A 34 -0.01 -26.30 -56.29
CA LYS A 34 1.02 -26.64 -55.26
C LYS A 34 1.96 -25.43 -54.96
N THR A 35 2.32 -25.22 -53.66
CA THR A 35 3.63 -24.79 -53.03
C THR A 35 4.33 -23.45 -53.36
N PRO A 36 5.27 -22.88 -52.52
CA PRO A 36 5.55 -23.01 -51.07
C PRO A 36 5.61 -21.67 -50.26
N GLU A 37 5.51 -21.80 -48.93
CA GLU A 37 5.91 -20.80 -47.91
C GLU A 37 7.41 -20.48 -47.93
N GLN A 38 7.77 -19.21 -47.71
CA GLN A 38 9.13 -18.74 -47.45
C GLN A 38 9.12 -17.69 -46.31
N SER A 39 9.77 -18.07 -45.20
CA SER A 39 10.35 -17.33 -44.05
C SER A 39 9.95 -15.87 -43.71
N GLU A 40 9.35 -15.68 -42.52
CA GLU A 40 9.16 -14.37 -41.84
C GLU A 40 10.44 -13.79 -41.18
N THR A 41 11.59 -14.48 -41.22
CA THR A 41 12.84 -14.00 -40.60
C THR A 41 13.69 -13.07 -41.49
N ASP A 42 13.39 -12.95 -42.78
CA ASP A 42 14.20 -12.15 -43.73
C ASP A 42 13.84 -10.64 -43.75
N ASN A 43 12.70 -10.25 -43.18
CA ASN A 43 12.18 -8.88 -43.32
C ASN A 43 12.74 -7.86 -42.31
N LYS A 44 13.17 -8.26 -41.10
CA LYS A 44 13.71 -7.32 -40.10
C LYS A 44 15.14 -6.86 -40.41
N GLY A 45 15.98 -7.75 -40.94
CA GLY A 45 17.36 -7.41 -41.33
C GLY A 45 17.42 -6.43 -42.50
N ASN A 46 16.55 -6.60 -43.50
CA ASN A 46 16.46 -5.71 -44.65
C ASN A 46 15.91 -4.31 -44.29
N ASP A 47 14.99 -4.21 -43.34
CA ASP A 47 14.44 -2.93 -42.88
C ASP A 47 15.50 -2.07 -42.17
N LEU A 48 16.30 -2.66 -41.28
CA LEU A 48 17.42 -1.98 -40.60
C LEU A 48 18.51 -1.54 -41.58
N ILE A 49 18.88 -2.37 -42.56
CA ILE A 49 19.84 -2.02 -43.62
C ILE A 49 19.34 -0.82 -44.41
N ASN A 50 18.07 -0.80 -44.79
CA ASN A 50 17.46 0.28 -45.55
C ASN A 50 17.34 1.58 -44.73
N LYS A 51 17.06 1.46 -43.42
CA LYS A 51 16.99 2.60 -42.50
C LYS A 51 18.36 3.24 -42.26
N VAL A 52 19.40 2.43 -42.08
CA VAL A 52 20.80 2.91 -41.97
C VAL A 52 21.27 3.51 -43.30
N LYS A 53 21.01 2.85 -44.43
CA LYS A 53 21.31 3.39 -45.78
C LYS A 53 20.66 4.75 -46.01
N ASN A 54 19.37 4.90 -45.66
CA ASN A 54 18.64 6.16 -45.83
C ASN A 54 19.17 7.26 -44.89
N MET A 55 19.53 6.93 -43.67
CA MET A 55 20.08 7.91 -42.70
C MET A 55 21.45 8.45 -43.14
N VAL A 56 22.32 7.58 -43.65
CA VAL A 56 23.65 7.95 -44.18
C VAL A 56 23.53 8.74 -45.49
N MET A 57 22.61 8.35 -46.39
CA MET A 57 22.38 9.08 -47.64
C MET A 57 21.79 10.47 -47.41
N GLN A 58 20.89 10.65 -46.43
CA GLN A 58 20.31 11.95 -46.10
C GLN A 58 21.31 12.92 -45.44
N HIS A 59 22.33 12.42 -44.73
CA HIS A 59 23.26 13.25 -43.95
C HIS A 59 24.67 13.30 -44.55
N LYS A 60 24.81 13.17 -45.88
CA LYS A 60 26.10 13.09 -46.62
C LYS A 60 27.15 14.18 -46.29
N LYS A 61 26.77 15.29 -45.61
CA LYS A 61 27.66 16.36 -45.13
C LYS A 61 27.98 16.33 -43.62
N ILE A 62 27.28 15.50 -42.83
CA ILE A 62 27.42 15.36 -41.36
C ILE A 62 27.73 13.89 -40.96
N ALA A 63 27.61 12.94 -41.90
CA ALA A 63 27.72 11.50 -41.72
C ALA A 63 29.09 10.96 -41.26
N GLY A 64 30.10 11.82 -41.11
CA GLY A 64 31.36 11.43 -40.48
C GLY A 64 31.19 11.16 -38.99
N GLY A 65 30.50 12.00 -38.22
CA GLY A 65 30.64 11.97 -36.75
C GLY A 65 29.83 10.92 -35.98
N ILE A 66 28.62 10.56 -36.44
CA ILE A 66 27.64 9.87 -35.58
C ILE A 66 27.71 8.33 -35.71
N ALA A 67 28.06 7.81 -36.89
CA ALA A 67 28.29 6.36 -37.07
C ALA A 67 29.63 5.91 -36.44
N ILE A 68 30.58 6.84 -36.33
CA ILE A 68 31.91 6.65 -35.76
C ILE A 68 31.86 6.40 -34.24
N LEU A 69 30.94 7.04 -33.51
CA LEU A 69 30.81 6.89 -32.06
C LEU A 69 30.32 5.49 -31.60
N LEU A 70 29.60 4.75 -32.44
CA LEU A 70 29.14 3.38 -32.13
C LEU A 70 30.19 2.30 -32.41
N LEU A 71 31.18 2.57 -33.27
CA LEU A 71 32.24 1.62 -33.65
C LEU A 71 33.53 1.78 -32.82
N LEU A 72 33.76 2.94 -32.18
CA LEU A 72 35.01 3.30 -31.49
C LEU A 72 35.23 2.66 -30.11
N SER A 73 34.29 1.92 -29.54
CA SER A 73 34.47 1.25 -28.23
C SER A 73 35.29 -0.06 -28.30
N ILE A 74 35.73 -0.45 -29.49
CA ILE A 74 36.26 -1.79 -29.79
C ILE A 74 37.74 -1.73 -30.14
N ILE A 75 38.58 -1.39 -29.16
CA ILE A 75 39.98 -1.80 -29.19
C ILE A 75 40.37 -2.13 -27.75
N ILE A 76 40.50 -3.41 -27.43
CA ILE A 76 41.64 -4.05 -26.73
C ILE A 76 41.35 -5.55 -26.58
N ALA A 77 42.10 -6.37 -27.33
CA ALA A 77 42.83 -7.56 -26.87
C ALA A 77 42.99 -8.57 -28.00
N VAL A 78 44.08 -8.41 -28.75
CA VAL A 78 44.67 -9.47 -29.56
C VAL A 78 45.24 -10.50 -28.60
N TYR A 79 44.62 -11.67 -28.52
CA TYR A 79 45.28 -12.98 -28.52
C TYR A 79 44.20 -14.08 -28.42
N PHE A 80 44.61 -15.34 -28.55
CA PHE A 80 43.86 -16.56 -28.20
C PHE A 80 43.12 -17.26 -29.36
N GLY A 81 43.49 -18.52 -29.55
CA GLY A 81 43.25 -19.35 -30.73
C GLY A 81 41.92 -20.12 -30.75
N SER A 82 41.86 -21.09 -31.66
CA SER A 82 40.67 -21.72 -32.26
C SER A 82 39.76 -22.59 -31.36
N GLN A 83 39.78 -22.42 -30.04
CA GLN A 83 38.88 -23.14 -29.12
C GLN A 83 37.74 -22.24 -28.62
N PRO A 84 36.53 -22.78 -28.36
CA PRO A 84 35.43 -22.00 -27.79
C PRO A 84 35.86 -21.36 -26.47
N LYS A 85 35.67 -20.05 -26.35
CA LYS A 85 36.01 -19.27 -25.15
C LYS A 85 35.09 -19.66 -23.99
N LYS A 86 35.67 -19.74 -22.79
CA LYS A 86 34.93 -19.89 -21.53
C LYS A 86 34.75 -18.52 -20.89
N LEU A 87 33.51 -18.09 -20.68
CA LEU A 87 33.23 -16.84 -19.97
C LEU A 87 33.49 -17.01 -18.46
N SER A 88 33.39 -18.24 -17.96
CA SER A 88 33.62 -18.56 -16.55
C SER A 88 35.07 -18.33 -16.07
N ASP A 89 36.03 -18.24 -17.00
CA ASP A 89 37.43 -17.89 -16.74
C ASP A 89 37.66 -16.36 -16.64
N MET A 90 36.71 -15.57 -17.17
CA MET A 90 36.74 -14.10 -17.18
C MET A 90 35.79 -13.49 -16.14
N LEU A 91 34.94 -14.32 -15.54
CA LEU A 91 34.00 -13.92 -14.52
C LEU A 91 34.75 -13.48 -13.26
N LYS A 92 34.54 -12.22 -12.89
CA LYS A 92 34.90 -11.67 -11.58
C LYS A 92 33.60 -11.52 -10.80
N ILE A 93 33.52 -12.20 -9.67
CA ILE A 93 32.34 -12.26 -8.81
C ILE A 93 32.69 -11.72 -7.43
N ASP A 94 31.77 -10.94 -6.89
CA ASP A 94 31.78 -10.46 -5.51
C ASP A 94 30.37 -10.62 -4.92
N PHE A 95 30.29 -10.61 -3.60
CA PHE A 95 29.03 -10.74 -2.88
C PHE A 95 28.88 -9.57 -1.91
N LYS A 96 27.74 -8.90 -1.96
CA LYS A 96 27.47 -7.71 -1.14
C LYS A 96 26.17 -7.85 -0.37
N GLY A 97 26.06 -7.08 0.71
CA GLY A 97 24.90 -7.11 1.59
C GLY A 97 25.09 -8.07 2.77
N TYR A 98 23.96 -8.56 3.28
CA TYR A 98 23.89 -9.31 4.54
C TYR A 98 23.49 -10.77 4.30
N ASP A 99 23.86 -11.65 5.23
CA ASP A 99 23.55 -13.07 5.17
C ASP A 99 22.02 -13.30 5.19
N GLY A 100 21.47 -13.80 4.08
CA GLY A 100 20.02 -13.95 3.84
C GLY A 100 19.44 -12.92 2.88
N TYR A 101 20.16 -11.82 2.67
CA TYR A 101 19.77 -10.67 1.87
C TYR A 101 20.96 -10.18 1.02
N GLY A 102 21.85 -11.11 0.66
CA GLY A 102 23.02 -10.83 -0.15
C GLY A 102 22.69 -10.82 -1.64
N GLU A 103 23.49 -10.08 -2.40
CA GLU A 103 23.38 -10.00 -3.86
C GLU A 103 24.70 -10.39 -4.52
N VAL A 104 24.60 -10.94 -5.73
CA VAL A 104 25.77 -11.20 -6.58
C VAL A 104 26.11 -9.95 -7.37
N GLU A 105 27.35 -9.49 -7.25
CA GLU A 105 27.92 -8.48 -8.13
C GLU A 105 28.95 -9.15 -9.03
N PHE A 106 28.85 -8.91 -10.33
CA PHE A 106 29.82 -9.45 -11.26
C PHE A 106 30.08 -8.50 -12.42
N ASN A 107 31.19 -8.73 -13.11
CA ASN A 107 31.68 -7.90 -14.21
C ASN A 107 30.86 -8.06 -15.52
N HIS A 108 29.53 -7.97 -15.44
CA HIS A 108 28.61 -8.11 -16.59
C HIS A 108 29.02 -7.23 -17.78
N GLY A 109 29.41 -5.97 -17.53
CA GLY A 109 29.88 -5.08 -18.60
C GLY A 109 31.15 -5.55 -19.31
N GLU A 110 32.11 -6.15 -18.59
CA GLU A 110 33.33 -6.72 -19.19
C GLU A 110 33.03 -8.00 -19.98
N LEU A 111 32.12 -8.83 -19.47
CA LEU A 111 31.67 -10.05 -20.16
C LEU A 111 30.91 -9.71 -21.44
N ASP A 112 29.99 -8.75 -21.39
CA ASP A 112 29.26 -8.26 -22.56
C ASP A 112 30.19 -7.70 -23.63
N LYS A 113 31.19 -6.92 -23.21
CA LYS A 113 32.22 -6.40 -24.12
C LYS A 113 32.97 -7.55 -24.79
N THR A 114 33.38 -8.54 -24.02
CA THR A 114 34.06 -9.74 -24.55
C THR A 114 33.18 -10.49 -25.55
N VAL A 115 31.90 -10.72 -25.23
CA VAL A 115 30.94 -11.38 -26.13
C VAL A 115 30.80 -10.61 -27.44
N THR A 116 30.61 -9.29 -27.36
CA THR A 116 30.55 -8.41 -28.53
C THR A 116 31.82 -8.51 -29.38
N GLU A 117 33.00 -8.35 -28.79
CA GLU A 117 34.28 -8.37 -29.52
C GLU A 117 34.50 -9.69 -30.27
N VAL A 118 34.15 -10.81 -29.63
CA VAL A 118 34.28 -12.14 -30.23
C VAL A 118 33.30 -12.32 -31.39
N MET A 119 32.05 -11.93 -31.22
CA MET A 119 31.04 -12.05 -32.29
C MET A 119 31.37 -11.18 -33.49
N TYR A 120 31.92 -9.99 -33.25
CA TYR A 120 32.31 -9.07 -34.32
C TYR A 120 33.46 -9.65 -35.13
N LYS A 121 34.44 -10.26 -34.45
CA LYS A 121 35.54 -10.97 -35.10
C LYS A 121 35.06 -12.17 -35.92
N GLU A 122 34.17 -13.00 -35.37
CA GLU A 122 33.60 -14.16 -36.09
C GLU A 122 32.74 -13.76 -37.29
N ALA A 123 32.08 -12.61 -37.23
CA ALA A 123 31.38 -12.03 -38.38
C ALA A 123 32.32 -11.45 -39.45
N GLY A 124 33.63 -11.42 -39.19
CA GLY A 124 34.65 -10.89 -40.10
C GLY A 124 34.78 -9.37 -40.07
N LEU A 125 34.30 -8.72 -39.00
CA LEU A 125 34.49 -7.29 -38.75
C LEU A 125 35.94 -7.08 -38.27
N THR A 126 36.70 -6.30 -39.01
CA THR A 126 38.12 -6.01 -38.73
C THR A 126 38.33 -4.54 -38.40
N GLU A 127 39.46 -4.20 -37.79
CA GLU A 127 39.86 -2.79 -37.62
C GLU A 127 39.88 -2.02 -38.95
N LYS A 128 40.19 -2.69 -40.07
CA LYS A 128 40.17 -2.07 -41.39
C LYS A 128 38.74 -1.71 -41.80
N ASP A 129 37.76 -2.55 -41.52
CA ASP A 129 36.35 -2.25 -41.81
C ASP A 129 35.88 -1.02 -41.00
N ILE A 130 36.35 -0.88 -39.75
CA ILE A 130 36.09 0.30 -38.92
C ILE A 130 36.75 1.54 -39.54
N LYS A 131 38.05 1.48 -39.82
CA LYS A 131 38.83 2.58 -40.41
C LYS A 131 38.35 2.98 -41.81
N ASP A 132 37.83 2.04 -42.59
CA ASP A 132 37.30 2.33 -43.92
C ASP A 132 35.88 2.91 -43.82
N ALA A 133 35.08 2.49 -42.83
CA ALA A 133 33.81 3.14 -42.51
C ALA A 133 33.99 4.60 -42.07
N GLU A 134 35.08 4.91 -41.37
CA GLU A 134 35.46 6.29 -41.00
C GLU A 134 35.82 7.16 -42.21
N LYS A 135 36.31 6.55 -43.31
CA LYS A 135 36.76 7.27 -44.51
C LYS A 135 35.64 7.60 -45.49
N GLY A 136 34.48 6.95 -45.39
CA GLY A 136 33.34 7.27 -46.26
C GLY A 136 32.28 6.17 -46.39
N LEU A 137 31.24 6.49 -47.18
CA LEU A 137 30.03 5.68 -47.38
C LEU A 137 30.33 4.24 -47.78
N ASP A 138 31.31 4.01 -48.65
CA ASP A 138 31.59 2.66 -49.18
C ASP A 138 32.16 1.73 -48.10
N GLY A 139 33.03 2.22 -47.23
CA GLY A 139 33.53 1.44 -46.11
C GLY A 139 32.43 1.11 -45.11
N LEU A 140 31.51 2.06 -44.87
CA LEU A 140 30.36 1.85 -43.99
C LEU A 140 29.38 0.80 -44.55
N LEU A 141 29.09 0.85 -45.85
CA LEU A 141 28.23 -0.13 -46.51
C LEU A 141 28.82 -1.56 -46.48
N ASN A 142 30.15 -1.68 -46.45
CA ASN A 142 30.83 -2.98 -46.30
C ASN A 142 30.82 -3.50 -44.86
N ALA A 143 30.81 -2.62 -43.86
CA ALA A 143 30.78 -2.99 -42.45
C ALA A 143 29.38 -3.39 -41.95
N ILE A 144 28.30 -2.77 -42.46
CA ILE A 144 26.91 -2.98 -42.00
C ILE A 144 26.47 -4.46 -42.02
N PRO A 145 26.66 -5.24 -43.10
CA PRO A 145 26.23 -6.64 -43.12
C PRO A 145 26.97 -7.51 -42.08
N LYS A 146 28.25 -7.25 -41.87
CA LYS A 146 29.08 -7.94 -40.87
C LYS A 146 28.64 -7.57 -39.45
N TYR A 147 28.35 -6.29 -39.20
CA TYR A 147 27.81 -5.81 -37.93
C TYR A 147 26.46 -6.47 -37.62
N LEU A 148 25.52 -6.47 -38.56
CA LEU A 148 24.19 -7.07 -38.37
C LEU A 148 24.26 -8.58 -38.14
N LYS A 149 25.15 -9.26 -38.87
CA LYS A 149 25.44 -10.68 -38.62
C LYS A 149 25.94 -10.88 -37.18
N ALA A 150 26.87 -10.03 -36.71
CA ALA A 150 27.41 -10.14 -35.37
C ALA A 150 26.36 -9.88 -34.27
N GLU A 151 25.48 -8.90 -34.46
CA GLU A 151 24.37 -8.61 -33.52
C GLU A 151 23.36 -9.76 -33.46
N GLN A 152 23.03 -10.37 -34.61
CA GLN A 152 22.17 -11.55 -34.67
C GLN A 152 22.83 -12.75 -33.97
N GLU A 153 24.13 -12.95 -34.21
CA GLU A 153 24.89 -14.05 -33.62
C GLU A 153 25.11 -13.88 -32.11
N LYS A 154 25.24 -12.64 -31.62
CA LYS A 154 25.34 -12.31 -30.20
C LYS A 154 24.13 -12.79 -29.41
N GLN A 155 22.93 -12.71 -29.99
CA GLN A 155 21.69 -13.19 -29.34
C GLN A 155 21.68 -14.70 -29.08
N ARG A 156 22.60 -15.47 -29.68
CA ARG A 156 22.74 -16.91 -29.44
C ARG A 156 23.45 -17.22 -28.12
N VAL A 157 24.16 -16.26 -27.54
CA VAL A 157 24.88 -16.40 -26.27
C VAL A 157 24.04 -15.81 -25.16
N SER A 158 23.79 -16.59 -24.11
CA SER A 158 23.19 -16.10 -22.88
C SER A 158 24.00 -16.62 -21.70
N TYR A 159 24.21 -15.77 -20.71
CA TYR A 159 24.87 -16.13 -19.47
C TYR A 159 24.17 -15.49 -18.29
N SER A 160 24.02 -16.24 -17.20
CA SER A 160 23.36 -15.77 -15.99
C SER A 160 23.73 -16.64 -14.78
N PHE A 161 23.40 -16.15 -13.59
CA PHE A 161 23.30 -16.99 -12.40
C PHE A 161 21.87 -17.53 -12.29
N ASP A 162 21.72 -18.66 -11.61
CA ASP A 162 20.43 -19.23 -11.21
C ASP A 162 19.77 -18.47 -10.05
N LYS A 163 20.59 -17.84 -9.19
CA LYS A 163 20.15 -16.98 -8.09
C LYS A 163 21.07 -15.76 -7.99
N THR A 164 20.48 -14.57 -7.88
CA THR A 164 21.22 -13.29 -7.86
C THR A 164 21.01 -12.47 -6.60
N ASP A 165 19.97 -12.77 -5.82
CA ASP A 165 19.58 -12.05 -4.60
C ASP A 165 19.22 -13.04 -3.47
N HIS A 166 18.90 -12.52 -2.28
CA HIS A 166 18.57 -13.31 -1.08
C HIS A 166 19.62 -14.40 -0.77
N LEU A 167 20.88 -14.11 -1.06
CA LEU A 167 21.99 -15.03 -0.89
C LEU A 167 22.39 -15.15 0.58
N LYS A 168 22.79 -16.35 0.97
CA LYS A 168 23.36 -16.66 2.30
C LYS A 168 24.80 -17.09 2.19
N ASN A 169 25.59 -16.88 3.23
CA ASN A 169 26.93 -17.48 3.27
C ASN A 169 26.80 -19.00 3.15
N ARG A 170 27.65 -19.61 2.30
CA ARG A 170 27.63 -21.04 1.92
C ARG A 170 26.53 -21.45 0.94
N ASP A 171 25.68 -20.53 0.47
CA ASP A 171 24.84 -20.81 -0.69
C ASP A 171 25.72 -21.18 -1.88
N LYS A 172 25.24 -22.11 -2.71
CA LYS A 172 25.87 -22.48 -3.98
C LYS A 172 25.04 -21.93 -5.11
N ILE A 173 25.62 -21.07 -5.91
CA ILE A 173 25.00 -20.50 -7.12
C ILE A 173 25.72 -21.00 -8.36
N ILE A 174 24.98 -21.13 -9.46
CA ILE A 174 25.46 -21.72 -10.71
C ILE A 174 25.47 -20.64 -11.79
N PHE A 175 26.67 -20.27 -12.23
CA PHE A 175 26.85 -19.50 -13.45
C PHE A 175 26.69 -20.43 -14.65
N THR A 176 25.74 -20.12 -15.53
CA THR A 176 25.46 -20.89 -16.74
C THR A 176 25.75 -20.06 -17.97
N VAL A 177 26.48 -20.63 -18.93
CA VAL A 177 26.67 -20.07 -20.27
C VAL A 177 26.02 -21.01 -21.27
N THR A 178 25.08 -20.49 -22.02
CA THR A 178 24.45 -21.18 -23.14
C THR A 178 24.88 -20.55 -24.44
N CYS A 179 25.07 -21.39 -25.45
CA CYS A 179 25.22 -20.90 -26.81
C CYS A 179 24.58 -21.83 -27.83
N SER A 180 23.63 -21.34 -28.61
CA SER A 180 22.96 -22.10 -29.66
C SER A 180 23.78 -22.10 -30.97
N GLY A 181 23.53 -23.09 -31.86
CA GLY A 181 24.21 -23.23 -33.16
C GLY A 181 25.45 -24.15 -33.17
N GLU A 182 25.75 -24.75 -34.33
CA GLU A 182 26.83 -25.73 -34.50
C GLU A 182 28.25 -25.15 -34.39
N LYS A 183 28.41 -23.83 -34.56
CA LYS A 183 29.70 -23.13 -34.56
C LYS A 183 29.67 -21.91 -33.65
N CYS A 184 29.39 -22.12 -32.37
CA CYS A 184 29.48 -21.01 -31.41
C CYS A 184 30.92 -20.80 -30.94
N PRO A 185 31.40 -19.53 -30.87
CA PRO A 185 32.72 -19.22 -30.34
C PRO A 185 32.81 -19.30 -28.81
N PHE A 186 31.71 -19.58 -28.10
CA PHE A 186 31.66 -19.76 -26.65
C PHE A 186 31.30 -21.18 -26.27
N ALA A 187 31.96 -21.70 -25.23
CA ALA A 187 31.66 -23.00 -24.67
C ALA A 187 30.30 -22.96 -23.94
N LYS A 188 29.52 -24.05 -24.07
CA LYS A 188 28.41 -24.31 -23.16
C LYS A 188 29.01 -24.80 -21.85
N GLU A 189 28.75 -24.09 -20.76
CA GLU A 189 29.37 -24.41 -19.48
C GLU A 189 28.46 -24.04 -18.30
N THR A 190 28.68 -24.74 -17.19
CA THR A 190 28.15 -24.40 -15.88
C THR A 190 29.31 -24.38 -14.88
N LYS A 191 29.31 -23.39 -13.99
CA LYS A 191 30.31 -23.28 -12.92
C LYS A 191 29.64 -22.88 -11.62
N GLU A 192 29.87 -23.68 -10.58
CA GLU A 192 29.36 -23.45 -9.24
C GLU A 192 30.27 -22.48 -8.48
N TYR A 193 29.67 -21.54 -7.76
CA TYR A 193 30.33 -20.61 -6.86
C TYR A 193 29.69 -20.72 -5.47
N GLU A 194 30.53 -20.75 -4.43
CA GLU A 194 30.08 -20.71 -3.04
C GLU A 194 30.07 -19.25 -2.56
N VAL A 195 28.94 -18.78 -2.06
CA VAL A 195 28.75 -17.42 -1.53
C VAL A 195 29.53 -17.25 -0.24
N LYS A 196 30.35 -16.21 -0.15
CA LYS A 196 31.19 -15.88 1.02
C LYS A 196 31.32 -14.38 1.18
N GLY A 197 31.53 -13.93 2.42
CA GLY A 197 31.85 -12.54 2.72
C GLY A 197 30.64 -11.63 2.94
N LEU A 198 29.42 -12.19 2.96
CA LEU A 198 28.23 -11.45 3.36
C LEU A 198 28.30 -11.11 4.85
N GLN A 199 27.87 -9.90 5.21
CA GLN A 199 27.87 -9.44 6.60
C GLN A 199 26.82 -10.19 7.42
N GLU A 200 27.09 -10.45 8.69
CA GLU A 200 26.08 -11.04 9.58
C GLU A 200 24.94 -10.05 9.84
N THR A 201 23.72 -10.57 9.96
CA THR A 201 22.56 -9.76 10.33
C THR A 201 22.48 -9.56 11.84
N GLU A 202 22.10 -8.36 12.26
CA GLU A 202 21.70 -8.07 13.63
C GLU A 202 20.28 -8.58 13.86
N LYS A 203 20.09 -9.38 14.91
CA LYS A 203 18.75 -9.81 15.35
C LYS A 203 18.19 -8.78 16.32
N ILE A 204 17.07 -8.18 15.96
CA ILE A 204 16.35 -7.20 16.80
C ILE A 204 15.05 -7.81 17.33
N THR A 205 14.65 -7.43 18.54
CA THR A 205 13.35 -7.80 19.09
C THR A 205 12.25 -6.82 18.63
N THR A 206 10.98 -7.15 18.86
CA THR A 206 9.87 -6.19 18.68
C THR A 206 10.03 -4.97 19.59
N ASP A 207 10.58 -5.16 20.79
CA ASP A 207 10.84 -4.05 21.74
C ASP A 207 11.93 -3.11 21.21
N ASP A 208 12.95 -3.65 20.52
CA ASP A 208 13.98 -2.81 19.89
C ASP A 208 13.42 -2.04 18.70
N LEU A 209 12.54 -2.66 17.91
CA LEU A 209 11.83 -1.98 16.83
C LEU A 209 10.96 -0.85 17.37
N GLU A 210 10.21 -1.07 18.46
CA GLU A 210 9.37 -0.05 19.09
C GLU A 210 10.17 1.10 19.73
N LYS A 211 11.44 0.90 20.09
CA LYS A 211 12.31 2.01 20.53
C LYS A 211 12.66 2.95 19.38
N GLU A 212 12.82 2.40 18.17
CA GLU A 212 13.11 3.16 16.95
C GLU A 212 11.84 3.76 16.34
N TYR A 213 10.73 3.02 16.40
CA TYR A 213 9.42 3.38 15.87
C TYR A 213 8.35 3.24 16.96
N PRO A 214 8.17 4.26 17.82
CA PRO A 214 7.28 4.15 18.97
C PRO A 214 5.81 3.90 18.62
N ILE A 215 5.17 3.05 19.42
CA ILE A 215 3.72 2.90 19.48
C ILE A 215 3.25 3.52 20.80
N THR A 216 2.49 4.61 20.72
CA THR A 216 2.01 5.37 21.87
C THR A 216 0.49 5.30 22.00
N PHE A 217 0.01 5.39 23.25
CA PHE A 217 -1.42 5.46 23.55
C PHE A 217 -1.74 6.86 24.07
N ILE A 218 -2.72 7.51 23.44
CA ILE A 218 -3.12 8.89 23.75
C ILE A 218 -4.60 8.95 24.14
N GLY A 219 -4.99 10.02 24.84
CA GLY A 219 -6.35 10.23 25.33
C GLY A 219 -6.54 9.67 26.74
N TYR A 220 -7.74 9.18 27.04
CA TYR A 220 -8.11 8.67 28.36
C TYR A 220 -8.56 7.22 28.29
N ASN A 221 -8.58 6.54 29.42
CA ASN A 221 -9.10 5.18 29.52
C ASN A 221 -10.53 5.12 28.96
N HIS A 222 -10.85 4.07 28.19
CA HIS A 222 -12.06 3.90 27.37
C HIS A 222 -12.27 4.85 26.18
N PHE A 223 -11.47 5.92 26.09
CA PHE A 223 -11.49 6.90 25.01
C PHE A 223 -10.10 7.09 24.39
N GLY A 224 -9.27 6.04 24.47
CA GLY A 224 -7.89 6.10 24.02
C GLY A 224 -7.80 5.89 22.51
N ARG A 225 -6.66 6.27 21.95
CA ARG A 225 -6.25 5.96 20.59
C ARG A 225 -4.80 5.49 20.56
N VAL A 226 -4.45 4.75 19.52
CA VAL A 226 -3.07 4.36 19.23
C VAL A 226 -2.48 5.32 18.20
N GLU A 227 -1.27 5.80 18.46
CA GLU A 227 -0.43 6.53 17.51
C GLU A 227 0.77 5.65 17.16
N PHE A 228 1.07 5.57 15.86
CA PHE A 228 2.14 4.74 15.33
C PHE A 228 2.54 5.22 13.93
N ASP A 229 3.70 4.76 13.45
CA ASP A 229 4.15 4.94 12.07
C ASP A 229 3.48 3.88 11.17
N ASP A 230 2.58 4.31 10.29
CA ASP A 230 1.82 3.44 9.39
C ASP A 230 2.66 2.86 8.24
N THR A 231 3.88 3.37 8.03
CA THR A 231 4.85 2.75 7.12
C THR A 231 5.51 1.52 7.74
N ILE A 232 5.53 1.45 9.08
CA ILE A 232 6.15 0.35 9.85
C ILE A 232 5.11 -0.67 10.30
N TYR A 233 3.98 -0.20 10.85
CA TYR A 233 2.98 -1.06 11.46
C TYR A 233 1.62 -0.98 10.76
N ASP A 234 0.87 -2.07 10.84
CA ASP A 234 -0.55 -2.15 10.56
C ASP A 234 -1.26 -2.61 11.84
N ILE A 235 -1.98 -1.69 12.48
CA ILE A 235 -2.75 -1.95 13.69
C ILE A 235 -4.22 -1.93 13.32
N ASN A 236 -4.86 -3.11 13.35
CA ASN A 236 -6.26 -3.34 13.00
C ASN A 236 -7.28 -2.74 14.00
N THR A 237 -6.97 -1.61 14.61
CA THR A 237 -7.98 -0.77 15.27
C THR A 237 -8.56 0.13 14.19
N LYS A 238 -9.88 0.14 13.99
CA LYS A 238 -10.46 1.15 13.09
C LYS A 238 -10.05 2.53 13.62
N ILE A 239 -9.90 3.49 12.71
CA ILE A 239 -9.61 4.89 13.04
C ILE A 239 -10.60 5.47 14.07
N ASN A 240 -11.73 4.81 14.36
CA ASN A 240 -12.72 5.23 15.35
C ASN A 240 -12.92 4.28 16.54
N ASP A 241 -12.22 3.15 16.61
CA ASP A 241 -12.35 2.25 17.75
C ASP A 241 -11.59 2.84 18.94
N THR A 242 -12.29 3.04 20.06
CA THR A 242 -11.64 3.50 21.28
C THR A 242 -10.92 2.33 21.96
N ILE A 243 -9.77 2.62 22.57
CA ILE A 243 -9.01 1.64 23.36
C ILE A 243 -9.11 1.94 24.85
N THR A 244 -8.95 0.90 25.66
CA THR A 244 -9.08 0.90 27.12
C THR A 244 -7.82 0.26 27.71
N ASN A 245 -7.36 0.72 28.87
CA ASN A 245 -6.35 0.02 29.64
C ASN A 245 -6.73 -1.46 29.82
N ASP A 246 -5.71 -2.30 29.85
CA ASP A 246 -5.83 -3.76 29.94
C ASP A 246 -6.42 -4.47 28.72
N SER A 247 -6.85 -3.75 27.67
CA SER A 247 -7.16 -4.38 26.38
C SER A 247 -5.90 -4.83 25.66
N GLU A 248 -6.02 -5.83 24.78
CA GLU A 248 -4.96 -6.23 23.86
C GLU A 248 -5.23 -5.68 22.46
N ILE A 249 -4.21 -5.07 21.84
CA ILE A 249 -4.21 -4.73 20.42
C ILE A 249 -3.33 -5.71 19.65
N LYS A 250 -3.72 -6.00 18.41
CA LYS A 250 -2.93 -6.80 17.47
C LYS A 250 -2.12 -5.86 16.58
N ILE A 251 -0.81 -6.04 16.56
CA ILE A 251 0.13 -5.27 15.75
C ILE A 251 0.68 -6.19 14.68
N LYS A 252 0.63 -5.75 13.43
CA LYS A 252 1.32 -6.35 12.30
C LYS A 252 2.47 -5.43 11.88
N ILE A 253 3.59 -6.01 11.49
CA ILE A 253 4.73 -5.31 10.90
C ILE A 253 4.58 -5.41 9.39
N ASN A 254 4.70 -4.28 8.70
CA ASN A 254 4.53 -4.24 7.26
C ASN A 254 5.66 -5.00 6.54
N ASP A 255 5.33 -5.75 5.50
CA ASP A 255 6.30 -6.52 4.72
C ASP A 255 7.39 -5.61 4.13
N SER A 256 7.01 -4.40 3.67
CA SER A 256 7.96 -3.40 3.19
C SER A 256 8.92 -2.92 4.27
N ALA A 257 8.47 -2.80 5.52
CA ALA A 257 9.34 -2.43 6.64
C ALA A 257 10.33 -3.55 6.98
N ILE A 258 9.89 -4.81 6.92
CA ILE A 258 10.77 -5.98 7.09
C ILE A 258 11.85 -6.01 6.00
N GLU A 259 11.50 -5.76 4.74
CA GLU A 259 12.46 -5.68 3.63
C GLU A 259 13.47 -4.54 3.81
N GLU A 260 13.02 -3.35 4.21
CA GLU A 260 13.90 -2.20 4.46
C GLU A 260 14.83 -2.41 5.67
N LEU A 261 14.36 -3.07 6.74
CA LEU A 261 15.21 -3.47 7.86
C LEU A 261 16.29 -4.46 7.41
N ALA A 262 15.93 -5.43 6.58
CA ALA A 262 16.85 -6.43 6.08
C ALA A 262 17.95 -5.84 5.20
N LYS A 263 17.63 -4.85 4.36
CA LYS A 263 18.63 -4.07 3.59
C LYS A 263 19.61 -3.31 4.48
N LYS A 264 19.18 -2.94 5.70
CA LYS A 264 20.02 -2.31 6.73
C LYS A 264 20.73 -3.33 7.63
N GLY A 265 20.59 -4.63 7.34
CA GLY A 265 21.22 -5.70 8.10
C GLY A 265 20.50 -6.09 9.38
N LYS A 266 19.27 -5.62 9.60
CA LYS A 266 18.46 -5.96 10.77
C LYS A 266 17.40 -7.00 10.40
N VAL A 267 17.25 -8.04 11.22
CA VAL A 267 16.23 -9.07 11.07
C VAL A 267 15.46 -9.21 12.38
N ILE A 268 14.14 -9.26 12.27
CA ILE A 268 13.27 -9.43 13.44
C ILE A 268 13.43 -10.85 13.97
N GLN A 269 13.71 -10.96 15.26
CA GLN A 269 13.91 -12.24 15.93
C GLN A 269 12.69 -13.16 15.71
N ASP A 270 12.98 -14.44 15.48
CA ASP A 270 11.98 -15.50 15.23
C ASP A 270 11.06 -15.25 14.02
N ASN A 271 11.43 -14.31 13.15
CA ASN A 271 10.64 -13.87 11.99
C ASN A 271 9.21 -13.45 12.39
N ILE A 272 9.07 -12.81 13.55
CA ILE A 272 7.79 -12.30 14.03
C ILE A 272 7.33 -11.19 13.09
N SER A 273 6.19 -11.39 12.43
CA SER A 273 5.50 -10.37 11.62
C SER A 273 4.23 -9.83 12.28
N GLU A 274 3.76 -10.50 13.34
CA GLU A 274 2.57 -10.09 14.10
C GLU A 274 2.75 -10.40 15.58
N TYR A 275 2.33 -9.48 16.45
CA TYR A 275 2.37 -9.66 17.90
C TYR A 275 1.22 -8.91 18.57
N LYS A 276 1.05 -9.16 19.88
CA LYS A 276 0.04 -8.50 20.70
C LYS A 276 0.70 -7.56 21.69
N LYS A 277 0.03 -6.44 21.96
CA LYS A 277 0.45 -5.48 22.96
C LYS A 277 -0.71 -5.12 23.87
N LYS A 278 -0.44 -5.09 25.17
CA LYS A 278 -1.39 -4.65 26.19
C LYS A 278 -1.41 -3.13 26.23
N VAL A 279 -2.61 -2.55 26.18
CA VAL A 279 -2.81 -1.10 26.35
C VAL A 279 -2.62 -0.75 27.82
N THR A 280 -1.73 0.19 28.11
CA THR A 280 -1.44 0.65 29.47
C THR A 280 -1.11 2.15 29.45
N GLY A 281 -1.26 2.80 30.60
CA GLY A 281 -0.84 4.19 30.80
C GLY A 281 -1.83 5.26 30.36
N LEU A 282 -3.05 4.90 29.93
CA LEU A 282 -4.11 5.87 29.68
C LEU A 282 -4.65 6.42 31.03
N PRO A 283 -4.69 7.74 31.24
CA PRO A 283 -5.29 8.33 32.44
C PRO A 283 -6.81 8.12 32.49
N GLU A 284 -7.39 8.11 33.69
CA GLU A 284 -8.85 8.09 33.84
C GLU A 284 -9.47 9.45 33.48
N VAL A 285 -10.67 9.46 32.90
CA VAL A 285 -11.38 10.71 32.56
C VAL A 285 -11.69 11.58 33.79
N SER A 286 -11.74 10.98 34.99
CA SER A 286 -11.88 11.72 36.25
C SER A 286 -10.67 12.59 36.58
N MET A 287 -9.54 12.40 35.91
CA MET A 287 -8.37 13.30 36.03
C MET A 287 -8.57 14.63 35.30
N ILE A 288 -9.60 14.74 34.44
CA ILE A 288 -9.92 16.00 33.76
C ILE A 288 -10.53 16.97 34.78
N SER A 289 -9.80 18.02 35.09
CA SER A 289 -10.29 19.10 35.96
C SER A 289 -11.33 19.98 35.24
N GLY A 290 -12.32 20.47 35.98
CA GLY A 290 -13.38 21.34 35.45
C GLY A 290 -14.61 20.63 34.89
N LEU A 291 -14.70 19.29 35.00
CA LEU A 291 -15.90 18.54 34.61
C LEU A 291 -17.13 18.93 35.45
N ASP A 292 -16.96 19.11 36.76
CA ASP A 292 -18.07 19.50 37.63
C ASP A 292 -18.63 20.88 37.25
N GLU A 293 -17.76 21.85 37.01
CA GLU A 293 -18.16 23.18 36.52
C GLU A 293 -18.89 23.11 35.17
N LEU A 294 -18.49 22.18 34.30
CA LEU A 294 -19.14 21.95 33.02
C LEU A 294 -20.55 21.35 33.21
N TYR A 295 -20.73 20.37 34.08
CA TYR A 295 -22.06 19.81 34.41
C TYR A 295 -22.95 20.82 35.14
N ASP A 296 -22.40 21.71 35.96
CA ASP A 296 -23.16 22.83 36.54
C ASP A 296 -23.69 23.79 35.48
N LYS A 297 -22.91 24.03 34.42
CA LYS A 297 -23.39 24.77 33.24
C LYS A 297 -24.49 24.02 32.49
N VAL A 298 -24.44 22.69 32.42
CA VAL A 298 -25.53 21.87 31.83
C VAL A 298 -26.80 22.05 32.65
N ASN A 299 -26.71 21.95 33.98
CA ASN A 299 -27.86 22.16 34.88
C ASN A 299 -28.46 23.57 34.72
N THR A 300 -27.61 24.60 34.64
CA THR A 300 -28.04 25.99 34.42
C THR A 300 -28.74 26.15 33.06
N TYR A 301 -28.23 25.49 32.03
CA TYR A 301 -28.85 25.51 30.70
C TYR A 301 -30.23 24.84 30.73
N MET A 302 -30.33 23.63 31.30
CA MET A 302 -31.61 22.93 31.48
C MET A 302 -32.63 23.80 32.22
N GLN A 303 -32.24 24.47 33.31
CA GLN A 303 -33.14 25.34 34.08
C GLN A 303 -33.63 26.54 33.27
N THR A 304 -32.81 27.04 32.33
CA THR A 304 -33.20 28.14 31.43
C THR A 304 -34.25 27.70 30.42
N GLU A 305 -34.15 26.47 29.92
CA GLU A 305 -35.08 25.91 28.92
C GLU A 305 -36.38 25.36 29.54
N THR A 306 -36.40 25.13 30.86
CA THR A 306 -37.54 24.55 31.59
C THR A 306 -38.15 25.53 32.60
N GLN A 307 -38.22 26.81 32.23
CA GLN A 307 -38.81 27.84 33.08
C GLN A 307 -40.34 27.76 33.08
N ASN A 308 -40.92 27.85 34.28
CA ASN A 308 -42.36 28.01 34.43
C ASN A 308 -42.79 29.34 33.78
N SER A 309 -43.93 29.30 33.10
CA SER A 309 -44.49 30.48 32.46
C SER A 309 -45.97 30.59 32.76
N ASP A 310 -46.44 31.82 32.93
CA ASP A 310 -47.85 32.14 33.01
C ASP A 310 -48.19 33.09 31.87
N THR A 311 -49.19 32.71 31.08
CA THR A 311 -49.64 33.45 29.90
C THR A 311 -51.15 33.59 29.93
N ASP A 312 -51.71 34.39 29.02
CA ASP A 312 -53.16 34.50 28.86
C ASP A 312 -53.82 33.17 28.47
N LEU A 313 -53.05 32.23 27.87
CA LEU A 313 -53.54 30.90 27.47
C LEU A 313 -53.66 29.92 28.64
N GLY A 314 -52.82 30.10 29.65
CA GLY A 314 -52.63 29.13 30.72
C GLY A 314 -51.24 29.21 31.34
N THR A 315 -51.07 28.41 32.39
CA THR A 315 -49.83 28.25 33.13
C THR A 315 -49.12 26.99 32.66
N THR A 316 -47.85 27.09 32.30
CA THR A 316 -46.97 25.94 32.09
C THR A 316 -46.05 25.78 33.28
N THR A 317 -46.04 24.62 33.90
CA THR A 317 -45.09 24.27 34.96
C THR A 317 -44.25 23.05 34.56
N TYR A 318 -43.01 23.04 35.04
CA TYR A 318 -42.04 21.98 34.84
C TYR A 318 -41.57 21.45 36.19
N THR A 319 -41.63 20.14 36.36
CA THR A 319 -40.89 19.42 37.41
C THR A 319 -39.75 18.68 36.74
N VAL A 320 -38.51 18.90 37.19
CA VAL A 320 -37.31 18.31 36.59
C VAL A 320 -36.53 17.50 37.62
N GLU A 321 -36.23 16.25 37.27
CA GLU A 321 -35.45 15.32 38.08
C GLU A 321 -34.20 14.88 37.30
N LYS A 322 -33.00 15.27 37.77
CA LYS A 322 -31.73 14.79 37.21
C LYS A 322 -31.60 13.28 37.41
N GLN A 323 -31.19 12.57 36.35
CA GLN A 323 -31.00 11.12 36.37
C GLN A 323 -29.52 10.75 36.40
N LYS A 324 -28.80 10.98 35.29
CA LYS A 324 -27.41 10.52 35.10
C LYS A 324 -26.61 11.47 34.23
N ASP A 325 -25.30 11.50 34.46
CA ASP A 325 -24.33 12.23 33.67
C ASP A 325 -23.58 11.28 32.73
N TYR A 326 -23.27 11.78 31.55
CA TYR A 326 -22.60 11.05 30.48
C TYR A 326 -21.52 11.89 29.85
N LEU A 327 -20.45 11.23 29.42
CA LEU A 327 -19.25 11.84 28.89
C LEU A 327 -18.78 11.03 27.69
N GLU A 328 -18.39 11.75 26.64
CA GLU A 328 -17.65 11.21 25.51
C GLU A 328 -16.41 12.07 25.32
N TYR A 329 -15.24 11.45 25.28
CA TYR A 329 -14.01 12.12 24.91
C TYR A 329 -13.56 11.70 23.52
N LYS A 330 -13.15 12.68 22.73
CA LYS A 330 -12.50 12.47 21.43
C LYS A 330 -11.05 12.86 21.57
N ALA A 331 -10.17 11.86 21.54
CA ALA A 331 -8.73 12.09 21.56
C ALA A 331 -8.28 12.90 20.34
N PRO A 332 -7.18 13.66 20.46
CA PRO A 332 -6.61 14.43 19.37
C PRO A 332 -6.44 13.57 18.13
N TYR A 333 -6.67 14.17 16.97
CA TYR A 333 -6.50 13.49 15.70
C TYR A 333 -5.74 14.38 14.72
N LYS A 334 -4.62 13.87 14.23
CA LYS A 334 -3.89 14.49 13.12
C LYS A 334 -4.43 13.95 11.81
N ALA A 335 -5.26 14.74 11.15
CA ALA A 335 -5.67 14.42 9.79
C ALA A 335 -4.54 14.81 8.83
N ALA A 336 -4.15 13.91 7.93
CA ALA A 336 -3.07 14.11 6.96
C ALA A 336 -3.21 15.34 6.03
N TYR A 337 -4.39 16.01 6.03
CA TYR A 337 -4.73 17.12 5.15
C TYR A 337 -5.37 18.32 5.88
N VAL A 338 -5.27 18.38 7.21
CA VAL A 338 -5.77 19.50 8.00
C VAL A 338 -4.57 20.11 8.74
N ASP A 339 -4.22 21.35 8.41
CA ASP A 339 -3.10 22.07 9.04
C ASP A 339 -3.34 22.38 10.53
N ASP A 340 -4.61 22.32 10.97
CA ASP A 340 -4.99 22.47 12.37
C ASP A 340 -5.02 21.10 13.06
N ASP A 341 -4.10 20.89 13.99
CA ASP A 341 -4.19 19.80 14.97
C ASP A 341 -5.55 19.93 15.69
N LEU A 342 -6.48 19.01 15.40
CA LEU A 342 -7.73 18.94 16.15
C LEU A 342 -7.37 18.43 17.55
N GLY A 343 -7.30 19.36 18.49
CA GLY A 343 -7.11 19.08 19.90
C GLY A 343 -8.19 18.14 20.44
N GLY A 344 -7.88 17.46 21.54
CA GLY A 344 -8.85 16.60 22.19
C GLY A 344 -10.01 17.42 22.75
N TYR A 345 -11.23 16.94 22.58
CA TYR A 345 -12.43 17.61 23.08
C TYR A 345 -13.36 16.64 23.76
N ILE A 346 -14.25 17.19 24.58
CA ILE A 346 -15.23 16.45 25.34
C ILE A 346 -16.65 16.89 24.97
N ASN A 347 -17.54 15.91 24.93
CA ASN A 347 -18.97 16.10 24.87
C ASN A 347 -19.57 15.57 26.17
N VAL A 348 -20.44 16.34 26.80
CA VAL A 348 -21.15 15.93 28.02
C VAL A 348 -22.64 16.03 27.83
N ARG A 349 -23.37 15.08 28.41
CA ARG A 349 -24.84 15.05 28.44
C ARG A 349 -25.30 14.72 29.86
N THR A 350 -26.34 15.40 30.33
CA THR A 350 -27.08 15.01 31.54
C THR A 350 -28.49 14.64 31.14
N VAL A 351 -28.93 13.45 31.54
CA VAL A 351 -30.29 12.96 31.34
C VAL A 351 -31.19 13.46 32.46
N TYR A 352 -32.37 13.95 32.09
CA TYR A 352 -33.40 14.40 33.01
C TYR A 352 -34.73 13.73 32.70
N LYS A 353 -35.50 13.50 33.76
CA LYS A 353 -36.94 13.23 33.67
C LYS A 353 -37.67 14.54 33.88
N ILE A 354 -38.55 14.91 32.95
CA ILE A 354 -39.30 16.16 32.96
C ILE A 354 -40.79 15.84 32.94
N THR A 355 -41.52 16.38 33.90
CA THR A 355 -42.99 16.43 33.89
C THR A 355 -43.42 17.84 33.56
N LYS A 356 -44.02 18.02 32.38
CA LYS A 356 -44.59 19.28 31.91
C LYS A 356 -46.10 19.25 32.11
N VAL A 357 -46.62 20.22 32.87
CA VAL A 357 -48.06 20.42 33.07
C VAL A 357 -48.45 21.74 32.44
N PHE A 358 -49.47 21.72 31.57
CA PHE A 358 -50.12 22.92 31.05
C PHE A 358 -51.55 22.99 31.58
N GLU A 359 -51.83 24.03 32.37
CA GLU A 359 -53.16 24.32 32.89
C GLU A 359 -53.77 25.49 32.13
N THR A 360 -54.86 25.25 31.39
CA THR A 360 -55.50 26.30 30.61
C THR A 360 -56.45 27.15 31.45
N LYS A 361 -56.50 28.46 31.13
CA LYS A 361 -57.47 29.40 31.72
C LYS A 361 -58.84 29.38 30.99
N PHE A 362 -58.97 28.63 29.90
CA PHE A 362 -60.17 28.58 29.07
C PHE A 362 -61.00 27.32 29.33
N ARG A 363 -62.32 27.49 29.56
CA ARG A 363 -63.23 26.37 29.90
C ARG A 363 -63.43 25.32 28.81
N TYR A 364 -63.03 25.62 27.57
CA TYR A 364 -63.21 24.74 26.41
C TYR A 364 -61.89 24.10 25.94
N LEU A 365 -60.77 24.39 26.61
CA LEU A 365 -59.50 23.71 26.38
C LEU A 365 -59.27 22.71 27.51
N GLU A 366 -58.57 21.62 27.20
CA GLU A 366 -58.16 20.64 28.21
C GLU A 366 -56.74 20.95 28.67
N SER A 367 -56.52 20.89 29.99
CA SER A 367 -55.18 20.86 30.56
C SER A 367 -54.46 19.58 30.12
N SER A 368 -53.12 19.62 30.08
CA SER A 368 -52.32 18.46 29.69
C SER A 368 -51.17 18.23 30.66
N GLU A 369 -50.80 16.97 30.83
CA GLU A 369 -49.63 16.55 31.57
C GLU A 369 -48.84 15.54 30.73
N LYS A 370 -47.53 15.75 30.61
CA LYS A 370 -46.62 14.83 29.92
C LYS A 370 -45.36 14.64 30.73
N THR A 371 -45.03 13.39 31.05
CA THR A 371 -43.74 13.00 31.61
C THR A 371 -42.88 12.36 30.52
N TYR A 372 -41.62 12.77 30.41
CA TYR A 372 -40.69 12.25 29.41
C TYR A 372 -39.24 12.40 29.86
N TYR A 373 -38.34 11.66 29.21
CA TYR A 373 -36.89 11.75 29.38
C TYR A 373 -36.27 12.50 28.22
N THR A 374 -35.27 13.33 28.51
CA THR A 374 -34.46 14.05 27.52
C THR A 374 -33.07 14.33 28.08
N TYR A 375 -32.17 14.92 27.29
CA TYR A 375 -30.86 15.35 27.76
C TYR A 375 -30.56 16.80 27.37
N PHE A 376 -29.73 17.45 28.19
CA PHE A 376 -29.05 18.70 27.88
C PHE A 376 -27.55 18.47 28.02
N GLY A 377 -26.72 19.26 27.33
CA GLY A 377 -25.30 19.02 27.27
C GLY A 377 -24.47 20.17 26.70
N TYR A 378 -23.17 19.92 26.62
CA TYR A 378 -22.23 20.72 25.85
C TYR A 378 -21.37 19.80 24.96
N GLU A 379 -21.13 20.20 23.72
CA GLU A 379 -20.33 19.50 22.72
C GLU A 379 -19.13 20.35 22.28
N GLY A 380 -18.05 19.68 21.88
CA GLY A 380 -16.85 20.32 21.35
C GLY A 380 -16.11 21.18 22.38
N VAL A 381 -16.12 20.79 23.65
CA VAL A 381 -15.43 21.53 24.71
C VAL A 381 -13.97 21.08 24.76
N ASP A 382 -13.04 21.98 24.47
CA ASP A 382 -11.62 21.64 24.40
C ASP A 382 -11.08 21.13 25.76
N VAL A 383 -10.17 20.17 25.69
CA VAL A 383 -9.42 19.68 26.84
C VAL A 383 -7.93 19.92 26.57
N VAL A 384 -7.31 20.77 27.38
CA VAL A 384 -5.89 21.11 27.31
C VAL A 384 -5.27 20.83 28.67
N ASP A 385 -4.15 20.10 28.70
CA ASP A 385 -3.42 19.76 29.93
C ASP A 385 -4.32 19.20 31.05
N ASN A 386 -5.18 18.23 30.72
CA ASN A 386 -6.15 17.61 31.63
C ASN A 386 -7.13 18.62 32.27
N LYS A 387 -7.48 19.68 31.54
CA LYS A 387 -8.42 20.70 32.00
C LYS A 387 -9.43 21.07 30.92
N VAL A 388 -10.70 21.12 31.31
CA VAL A 388 -11.77 21.66 30.47
C VAL A 388 -11.54 23.15 30.22
N ILE A 389 -11.53 23.55 28.95
CA ILE A 389 -11.45 24.96 28.54
C ILE A 389 -12.84 25.46 28.19
N LEU A 390 -13.46 26.13 29.16
CA LEU A 390 -14.77 26.72 29.01
C LEU A 390 -14.70 28.00 28.16
N LYS A 391 -15.19 27.96 26.92
CA LYS A 391 -15.43 29.15 26.09
C LYS A 391 -16.74 29.86 26.51
N ASP A 392 -16.94 31.08 26.02
CA ASP A 392 -18.04 31.98 26.43
C ASP A 392 -19.46 31.40 26.26
N LYS A 393 -20.42 32.02 26.96
CA LYS A 393 -21.74 31.51 27.42
C LYS A 393 -22.66 30.72 26.46
N ASN A 394 -22.40 30.68 25.15
CA ASN A 394 -23.32 30.07 24.18
C ASN A 394 -22.68 29.09 23.18
N SER A 395 -21.35 28.95 23.11
CA SER A 395 -20.76 27.96 22.19
C SER A 395 -20.89 26.55 22.77
N GLY A 396 -21.40 25.62 21.98
CA GLY A 396 -21.38 24.18 22.28
C GLY A 396 -22.60 23.64 23.03
N LYS A 397 -23.59 24.45 23.44
CA LYS A 397 -24.82 23.92 24.07
C LYS A 397 -25.53 22.94 23.12
N THR A 398 -25.92 21.79 23.65
CA THR A 398 -26.69 20.77 22.93
C THR A 398 -27.89 20.33 23.78
N HIS A 399 -28.99 19.99 23.14
CA HIS A 399 -30.12 19.33 23.78
C HIS A 399 -30.77 18.38 22.79
N SER A 400 -31.45 17.35 23.29
CA SER A 400 -32.17 16.44 22.40
C SER A 400 -33.45 17.09 21.87
N TYR A 401 -33.66 16.98 20.55
CA TYR A 401 -34.97 17.26 19.93
C TYR A 401 -35.98 16.13 20.13
N SER A 402 -35.51 14.98 20.65
CA SER A 402 -36.31 13.79 20.92
C SER A 402 -36.63 13.66 22.40
N THR A 403 -37.68 12.89 22.68
CA THR A 403 -38.08 12.54 24.04
C THR A 403 -38.34 11.05 24.13
N TRP A 404 -37.97 10.44 25.26
CA TRP A 404 -38.15 9.01 25.51
C TRP A 404 -39.14 8.77 26.65
N ASP A 405 -39.82 7.62 26.62
CA ASP A 405 -40.80 7.26 27.64
C ASP A 405 -40.16 6.71 28.93
N ASN A 406 -38.93 6.22 28.85
CA ASN A 406 -38.20 5.63 29.96
C ASN A 406 -36.69 5.89 29.88
N LEU A 407 -36.02 5.75 31.03
CA LEU A 407 -34.58 5.93 31.18
C LEU A 407 -33.79 4.95 30.31
N GLU A 408 -34.16 3.67 30.29
CA GLU A 408 -33.42 2.62 29.56
C GLU A 408 -33.28 2.93 28.06
N SER A 409 -34.32 3.50 27.45
CA SER A 409 -34.33 3.82 26.02
C SER A 409 -33.40 4.98 25.67
N ILE A 410 -33.36 6.03 26.49
CA ILE A 410 -32.42 7.14 26.29
C ILE A 410 -30.98 6.73 26.63
N GLU A 411 -30.77 5.86 27.63
CA GLU A 411 -29.45 5.33 27.94
C GLU A 411 -28.87 4.49 26.79
N ALA A 412 -29.71 3.66 26.15
CA ALA A 412 -29.28 2.85 25.02
C ALA A 412 -28.84 3.74 23.84
N ASP A 413 -29.58 4.81 23.57
CA ASP A 413 -29.24 5.79 22.53
C ASP A 413 -27.93 6.52 22.82
N ILE A 414 -27.78 7.05 24.05
CA ILE A 414 -26.56 7.74 24.50
C ILE A 414 -25.33 6.82 24.43
N LYS A 415 -25.46 5.55 24.85
CA LYS A 415 -24.36 4.57 24.75
C LYS A 415 -24.03 4.21 23.32
N ASN A 416 -25.03 4.12 22.43
CA ASN A 416 -24.83 3.89 21.01
C ASN A 416 -24.09 5.04 20.33
N ASP A 417 -24.28 6.27 20.83
CA ASP A 417 -23.52 7.46 20.41
C ASP A 417 -22.07 7.49 20.92
N GLY A 418 -21.63 6.51 21.73
CA GLY A 418 -20.26 6.41 22.22
C GLY A 418 -20.00 7.08 23.57
N TYR A 419 -21.04 7.54 24.26
CA TYR A 419 -20.90 8.11 25.59
C TYR A 419 -20.84 7.02 26.66
N MET A 420 -20.13 7.31 27.74
CA MET A 420 -20.12 6.50 28.96
C MET A 420 -20.71 7.25 30.14
N GLU A 421 -21.26 6.51 31.10
CA GLU A 421 -21.78 7.09 32.35
C GLU A 421 -20.63 7.70 33.14
N TYR A 422 -20.71 8.99 33.43
CA TYR A 422 -19.80 9.70 34.31
C TYR A 422 -20.32 9.63 35.74
N LYS A 423 -19.46 9.20 36.66
CA LYS A 423 -19.75 9.17 38.09
C LYS A 423 -18.77 10.09 38.79
N THR A 424 -19.30 11.12 39.43
CA THR A 424 -18.52 11.95 40.36
C THR A 424 -17.97 11.05 41.46
N GLN A 425 -16.67 11.16 41.74
CA GLN A 425 -16.03 10.40 42.81
C GLN A 425 -16.32 11.00 44.19
#